data_AF-Q82XX9-F1
#
_entry.id   AF-Q82XX9-F1
#
_cell.length_a   1.000
_cell.length_b   1.000
_cell.length_c   1.000
_cell.angle_alpha   90.00
_cell.angle_beta   90.00
_cell.angle_gamma   90.00
#
_symmetry.space_group_name_H-M   'P 1'
#
loop_
_entity.id
_entity.type
_entity.pdbx_description
1 polymer ?
#
loop_
_entity_poly.entity_id
_entity_poly.type
_entity_poly.pdbx_seq_one_letter_code
_entity_poly.pdbx_strand_id
1 'polypeptide(L)'
;MPEPLQPHEYPHRILLCVTGLSPQIVTETLYALAVARATPFIPTEIHLLTTTDGARLARAALLHPDGGHFHALLNDQPQIGLPRFDEDCIHIISHHQEKLADIRTPAENAAAADTITALVAQLTEDADAALHVSIAGGRKTMGFYLGYAFSLFARPQDNLSHVLVSSPFEGHPDFFYPPRQPRRLVTRDGHHIDTAEAIVTLAEIPVVRLRHGLPATLIAGRAGFSETVVTLQQSFAPPCLLIDLEQRNVVCGTTAVAMKPQLLAWLAWWATLARQGRPETTWREADARLFLDIYRTVVGIDAIDYEKTAELLGNGMEKEFFQTKNAKLERVLKDTLGPAAAPYLLTTTGKRPHTRRGLTLPPERIRIVGTGSK
;
A
#
# COMPACT_ATOMS: atom_id res chain seq x y z
N MET A 1 -18.71 7.14 18.60
CA MET A 1 -17.36 6.58 18.50
C MET A 1 -16.43 7.52 19.25
N PRO A 2 -15.46 7.03 20.04
CA PRO A 2 -14.44 7.90 20.61
C PRO A 2 -13.71 8.63 19.48
N GLU A 3 -13.31 9.88 19.76
CA GLU A 3 -12.51 10.68 18.83
C GLU A 3 -11.16 9.98 18.62
N PRO A 4 -10.66 9.87 17.38
CA PRO A 4 -9.37 9.24 17.13
C PRO A 4 -8.26 10.07 17.80
N LEU A 5 -7.31 9.38 18.44
CA LEU A 5 -6.13 10.00 19.04
C LEU A 5 -5.38 10.83 17.99
N GLN A 6 -4.91 12.00 18.40
CA GLN A 6 -3.99 12.81 17.62
C GLN A 6 -2.58 12.19 17.68
N PRO A 7 -1.72 12.39 16.65
CA PRO A 7 -0.42 11.72 16.58
C PRO A 7 0.48 11.90 17.82
N HIS A 8 0.39 13.05 18.50
CA HIS A 8 1.18 13.36 19.69
C HIS A 8 0.67 12.68 20.98
N GLU A 9 -0.53 12.12 20.96
CA GLU A 9 -1.17 11.45 22.11
C GLU A 9 -0.83 9.95 22.18
N TYR A 10 -0.29 9.39 21.09
CA TYR A 10 0.11 7.98 21.05
C TYR A 10 1.27 7.72 22.01
N PRO A 11 1.28 6.58 22.74
CA PRO A 11 2.34 6.26 23.70
C PRO A 11 3.70 6.07 23.01
N HIS A 12 3.71 5.47 21.81
CA HIS A 12 4.89 5.27 20.99
C HIS A 12 4.88 6.29 19.85
N ARG A 13 5.95 7.09 19.74
CA ARG A 13 6.06 8.16 18.73
C ARG A 13 7.39 8.03 18.03
N ILE A 14 7.35 7.68 16.77
CA ILE A 14 8.52 7.29 16.01
C ILE A 14 8.87 8.41 15.03
N LEU A 15 10.11 8.87 15.04
CA LEU A 15 10.65 9.71 13.96
C LEU A 15 11.52 8.86 13.03
N LEU A 16 11.13 8.72 11.77
CA LEU A 16 11.98 8.11 10.74
C LEU A 16 12.56 9.20 9.84
N CYS A 17 13.88 9.30 9.81
CA CYS A 17 14.61 10.18 8.91
C CYS A 17 15.37 9.36 7.87
N VAL A 18 15.52 9.92 6.68
CA VAL A 18 16.51 9.47 5.70
C VAL A 18 17.63 10.51 5.58
N THR A 19 18.89 10.06 5.54
CA THR A 19 20.01 10.97 5.31
C THR A 19 21.04 10.41 4.34
N GLY A 20 21.75 11.33 3.69
CA GLY A 20 22.94 11.07 2.91
C GLY A 20 24.15 11.59 3.67
N LEU A 21 24.74 12.67 3.17
CA LEU A 21 25.94 13.27 3.75
C LEU A 21 25.66 14.41 4.74
N SER A 22 24.38 14.74 4.97
CA SER A 22 23.95 15.85 5.82
C SER A 22 23.18 15.33 7.04
N PRO A 23 23.87 14.88 8.11
CA PRO A 23 23.22 14.38 9.31
C PRO A 23 22.42 15.45 10.08
N GLN A 24 22.66 16.74 9.81
CA GLN A 24 21.94 17.89 10.39
C GLN A 24 20.42 17.74 10.26
N ILE A 25 19.95 17.11 9.19
CA ILE A 25 18.53 16.94 8.91
C ILE A 25 17.77 16.25 10.05
N VAL A 26 18.45 15.41 10.83
CA VAL A 26 17.86 14.71 11.99
C VAL A 26 17.56 15.69 13.12
N THR A 27 18.51 16.55 13.48
CA THR A 27 18.35 17.55 14.55
C THR A 27 17.45 18.70 14.12
N GLU A 28 17.52 19.12 12.86
CA GLU A 28 16.61 20.13 12.29
C GLU A 28 15.16 19.65 12.34
N THR A 29 14.91 18.40 11.92
CA THR A 29 13.58 17.79 11.97
C THR A 29 13.09 17.63 13.40
N LEU A 30 13.94 17.12 14.31
CA LEU A 30 13.57 16.92 15.71
C LEU A 30 13.24 18.27 16.39
N TYR A 31 14.06 19.30 16.15
CA TYR A 31 13.80 20.64 16.66
C TYR A 31 12.47 21.19 16.15
N ALA A 32 12.19 21.06 14.85
CA ALA A 32 10.94 21.52 14.26
C ALA A 32 9.71 20.80 14.85
N LEU A 33 9.83 19.50 15.11
CA LEU A 33 8.76 18.68 15.70
C LEU A 33 8.55 18.92 17.19
N ALA A 34 9.61 19.08 17.97
CA ALA A 34 9.50 19.11 19.41
C ALA A 34 9.49 20.54 20.00
N VAL A 35 10.00 21.53 19.26
CA VAL A 35 10.23 22.89 19.77
C VAL A 35 9.52 23.95 18.94
N ALA A 36 9.68 23.94 17.61
CA ALA A 36 9.22 25.06 16.78
C ALA A 36 7.71 25.07 16.49
N ARG A 37 7.02 23.92 16.63
CA ARG A 37 5.59 23.79 16.34
C ARG A 37 4.70 24.05 17.56
N ALA A 38 3.50 24.56 17.31
CA ALA A 38 2.53 24.90 18.36
C ALA A 38 2.05 23.70 19.18
N THR A 39 1.82 22.55 18.53
CA THR A 39 1.47 21.28 19.18
C THR A 39 2.61 20.30 18.98
N PRO A 40 3.55 20.16 19.93
CA PRO A 40 4.74 19.34 19.76
C PRO A 40 4.43 17.87 19.46
N PHE A 41 5.20 17.27 18.57
CA PHE A 41 5.31 15.82 18.44
C PHE A 41 6.70 15.44 18.94
N ILE A 42 6.77 14.93 20.17
CA ILE A 42 8.04 14.58 20.83
C ILE A 42 8.27 13.08 20.65
N PRO A 43 9.19 12.65 19.77
CA PRO A 43 9.41 11.22 19.53
C PRO A 43 9.84 10.51 20.83
N THR A 44 9.45 9.25 20.98
CA THR A 44 10.02 8.32 21.96
C THR A 44 11.22 7.58 21.39
N GLU A 45 11.30 7.45 20.07
CA GLU A 45 12.44 6.86 19.37
C GLU A 45 12.64 7.49 17.99
N ILE A 46 13.89 7.43 17.52
CA ILE A 46 14.31 7.97 16.22
C ILE A 46 15.01 6.85 15.47
N HIS A 47 14.63 6.65 14.21
CA HIS A 47 15.31 5.78 13.27
C HIS A 47 15.92 6.58 12.12
N LEU A 48 17.10 6.15 11.69
CA LEU A 48 17.82 6.77 10.59
C LEU A 48 18.09 5.74 9.51
N LEU A 49 17.55 5.95 8.31
CA LEU A 49 17.88 5.15 7.15
C LEU A 49 18.94 5.84 6.30
N THR A 50 20.02 5.13 5.96
CA THR A 50 21.14 5.70 5.21
C THR A 50 22.03 4.63 4.57
N THR A 51 23.13 5.03 3.93
CA THR A 51 24.21 4.16 3.45
C THR A 51 25.34 4.10 4.47
N THR A 52 26.35 3.25 4.29
CA THR A 52 27.48 3.13 5.22
C THR A 52 28.20 4.48 5.42
N ASP A 53 28.37 5.27 4.35
CA ASP A 53 29.01 6.59 4.44
C ASP A 53 28.20 7.57 5.28
N GLY A 54 26.87 7.61 5.08
CA GLY A 54 25.98 8.45 5.87
C GLY A 54 25.89 7.98 7.32
N ALA A 55 25.89 6.68 7.57
CA ALA A 55 25.92 6.12 8.93
C ALA A 55 27.19 6.53 9.68
N ARG A 56 28.36 6.50 9.04
CA ARG A 56 29.62 6.98 9.61
C ARG A 56 29.54 8.45 10.00
N LEU A 57 28.97 9.29 9.14
CA LEU A 57 28.79 10.72 9.42
C LEU A 57 27.78 10.97 10.54
N ALA A 58 26.65 10.26 10.54
CA ALA A 58 25.64 10.37 11.59
C ALA A 58 26.20 9.99 12.95
N ARG A 59 26.96 8.90 13.06
CA ARG A 59 27.62 8.51 14.30
C ARG A 59 28.56 9.59 14.81
N ALA A 60 29.42 10.10 13.95
CA ALA A 60 30.41 11.11 14.31
C ALA A 60 29.76 12.46 14.69
N ALA A 61 28.79 12.93 13.91
CA ALA A 61 28.20 14.25 14.09
C ALA A 61 27.07 14.28 15.13
N LEU A 62 26.29 13.20 15.25
CA LEU A 62 25.09 13.19 16.11
C LEU A 62 25.30 12.42 17.40
N LEU A 63 25.87 11.21 17.33
CA LEU A 63 25.86 10.26 18.45
C LEU A 63 27.16 10.21 19.25
N HIS A 64 28.24 10.86 18.78
CA HIS A 64 29.54 10.79 19.44
C HIS A 64 29.41 11.23 20.91
N PRO A 65 29.92 10.43 21.88
CA PRO A 65 29.77 10.75 23.30
C PRO A 65 30.39 12.10 23.69
N ASP A 66 31.45 12.49 22.98
CA ASP A 66 32.12 13.78 23.12
C ASP A 66 31.68 14.71 21.98
N GLY A 67 30.61 15.48 22.20
CA GLY A 67 30.21 16.57 21.28
C GLY A 67 29.17 16.22 20.21
N GLY A 68 28.51 15.06 20.26
CA GLY A 68 27.43 14.73 19.33
C GLY A 68 26.26 15.73 19.39
N HIS A 69 25.85 16.26 18.22
CA HIS A 69 24.84 17.32 18.12
C HIS A 69 23.43 16.89 18.51
N PHE A 70 23.13 15.59 18.49
CA PHE A 70 21.87 15.08 19.03
C PHE A 70 21.84 15.26 20.56
N HIS A 71 22.91 14.85 21.26
CA HIS A 71 23.03 15.06 22.70
C HIS A 71 23.05 16.54 23.07
N ALA A 72 23.72 17.38 22.26
CA ALA A 72 23.71 18.83 22.43
C ALA A 72 22.29 19.42 22.32
N LEU A 73 21.47 18.96 21.36
CA LEU A 73 20.08 19.39 21.22
C LEU A 73 19.24 19.00 22.44
N LEU A 74 19.37 17.77 22.95
CA LEU A 74 18.62 17.34 24.14
C LEU A 74 19.01 18.15 25.39
N ASN A 75 20.30 18.46 25.54
CA ASN A 75 20.80 19.30 26.64
C ASN A 75 20.31 20.75 26.51
N ASP A 76 20.28 21.29 25.29
CA ASP A 76 19.80 22.65 25.04
C ASP A 76 18.27 22.74 25.25
N GLN A 77 17.52 21.69 24.85
CA GLN A 77 16.06 21.65 24.86
C GLN A 77 15.53 20.47 25.72
N PRO A 78 15.55 20.57 27.07
CA PRO A 78 15.16 19.46 27.95
C PRO A 78 13.72 18.96 27.77
N GLN A 79 12.82 19.77 27.22
CA GLN A 79 11.43 19.36 26.94
C GLN A 79 11.33 18.22 25.93
N ILE A 80 12.36 17.99 25.11
CA ILE A 80 12.41 16.85 24.16
C ILE A 80 12.52 15.52 24.93
N GLY A 81 13.04 15.53 26.15
CA GLY A 81 13.30 14.32 26.92
C GLY A 81 14.47 13.53 26.34
N LEU A 82 14.39 12.20 26.43
CA LEU A 82 15.45 11.27 26.03
C LEU A 82 14.91 10.23 25.03
N PRO A 83 14.58 10.62 23.78
CA PRO A 83 14.19 9.65 22.77
C PRO A 83 15.31 8.64 22.55
N ARG A 84 14.95 7.37 22.36
CA ARG A 84 15.91 6.35 21.98
C ARG A 84 16.45 6.65 20.58
N PHE A 85 17.75 6.91 20.49
CA PHE A 85 18.47 7.02 19.22
C PHE A 85 19.90 6.52 19.43
N ASP A 86 20.08 5.22 19.24
CA ASP A 86 21.35 4.52 19.39
C ASP A 86 21.81 3.92 18.05
N GLU A 87 22.91 3.18 18.09
CA GLU A 87 23.51 2.54 16.92
C GLU A 87 22.54 1.59 16.19
N ASP A 88 21.69 0.88 16.93
CA ASP A 88 20.71 -0.08 16.39
C ASP A 88 19.55 0.63 15.69
N CYS A 89 19.40 1.94 15.90
CA CYS A 89 18.45 2.77 15.17
C CYS A 89 18.96 3.22 13.79
N ILE A 90 20.23 2.96 13.45
CA ILE A 90 20.82 3.32 12.15
C ILE A 90 20.70 2.15 11.18
N HIS A 91 19.71 2.24 10.29
CA HIS A 91 19.43 1.26 9.25
C HIS A 91 20.30 1.53 8.02
N ILE A 92 21.16 0.57 7.68
CA ILE A 92 22.07 0.68 6.52
C ILE A 92 21.50 -0.11 5.35
N ILE A 93 21.30 0.58 4.23
CA ILE A 93 20.85 -0.03 2.98
C ILE A 93 21.84 -1.09 2.53
N SER A 94 21.31 -2.26 2.18
CA SER A 94 22.12 -3.42 1.80
C SER A 94 21.63 -4.01 0.47
N HIS A 95 22.54 -4.60 -0.29
CA HIS A 95 22.25 -5.36 -1.51
C HIS A 95 22.96 -6.71 -1.41
N HIS A 96 22.25 -7.82 -1.60
CA HIS A 96 22.79 -9.18 -1.38
C HIS A 96 23.50 -9.34 -0.02
N GLN A 97 22.90 -8.80 1.04
CA GLN A 97 23.44 -8.79 2.42
C GLN A 97 24.72 -7.95 2.62
N GLU A 98 25.22 -7.28 1.57
CA GLU A 98 26.33 -6.35 1.66
C GLU A 98 25.84 -4.92 1.88
N LYS A 99 26.36 -4.26 2.93
CA LYS A 99 26.04 -2.87 3.24
C LYS A 99 26.61 -1.94 2.17
N LEU A 100 25.77 -1.12 1.56
CA LEU A 100 26.19 -0.21 0.50
C LEU A 100 26.90 1.01 1.06
N ALA A 101 28.09 1.34 0.53
CA ALA A 101 28.75 2.62 0.81
C ALA A 101 27.92 3.80 0.28
N ASP A 102 27.42 3.64 -0.94
CA ASP A 102 26.64 4.61 -1.70
C ASP A 102 25.76 3.86 -2.73
N ILE A 103 24.72 4.51 -3.26
CA ILE A 103 23.79 3.92 -4.26
C ILE A 103 24.13 4.47 -5.65
N ARG A 104 24.68 3.65 -6.53
CA ARG A 104 25.24 4.08 -7.82
C ARG A 104 24.68 3.34 -9.02
N THR A 105 24.10 2.17 -8.83
CA THR A 105 23.56 1.32 -9.90
C THR A 105 22.04 1.16 -9.80
N PRO A 106 21.35 0.76 -10.89
CA PRO A 106 19.93 0.45 -10.85
C PRO A 106 19.57 -0.67 -9.86
N ALA A 107 20.42 -1.70 -9.73
CA ALA A 107 20.20 -2.81 -8.81
C ALA A 107 20.30 -2.35 -7.34
N GLU A 108 21.31 -1.54 -7.00
CA GLU A 108 21.43 -0.93 -5.68
C GLU A 108 20.25 0.01 -5.36
N ASN A 109 19.75 0.73 -6.37
CA ASN A 109 18.58 1.60 -6.21
C ASN A 109 17.29 0.80 -5.99
N ALA A 110 17.13 -0.37 -6.62
CA ALA A 110 16.04 -1.30 -6.31
C ALA A 110 16.16 -1.88 -4.90
N ALA A 111 17.37 -2.26 -4.47
CA ALA A 111 17.62 -2.73 -3.12
C ALA A 111 17.34 -1.66 -2.05
N ALA A 112 17.63 -0.40 -2.35
CA ALA A 112 17.24 0.73 -1.53
C ALA A 112 15.72 0.84 -1.40
N ALA A 113 14.98 0.71 -2.51
CA ALA A 113 13.52 0.72 -2.50
C ALA A 113 12.95 -0.40 -1.62
N ASP A 114 13.47 -1.62 -1.74
CA ASP A 114 13.04 -2.78 -0.94
C ASP A 114 13.35 -2.57 0.56
N THR A 115 14.56 -2.08 0.89
CA THR A 115 14.95 -1.79 2.28
C THR A 115 14.04 -0.72 2.90
N ILE A 116 13.78 0.37 2.17
CA ILE A 116 12.88 1.46 2.59
C ILE A 116 11.48 0.92 2.85
N THR A 117 10.96 0.12 1.91
CA THR A 117 9.61 -0.45 1.97
C THR A 117 9.45 -1.37 3.17
N ALA A 118 10.42 -2.27 3.39
CA ALA A 118 10.41 -3.18 4.53
C ALA A 118 10.45 -2.43 5.87
N LEU A 119 11.31 -1.41 5.99
CA LEU A 119 11.42 -0.63 7.22
C LEU A 119 10.14 0.15 7.54
N VAL A 120 9.52 0.80 6.54
CA VAL A 120 8.25 1.52 6.75
C VAL A 120 7.11 0.55 7.07
N ALA A 121 7.05 -0.61 6.43
CA ALA A 121 6.08 -1.65 6.77
C ALA A 121 6.24 -2.05 8.25
N GLN A 122 7.46 -2.38 8.69
CA GLN A 122 7.78 -2.75 10.07
C GLN A 122 7.39 -1.66 11.08
N LEU A 123 7.79 -0.40 10.84
CA LEU A 123 7.51 0.71 11.76
C LEU A 123 6.03 1.11 11.83
N THR A 124 5.19 0.55 10.97
CA THR A 124 3.73 0.76 10.98
C THR A 124 2.94 -0.48 11.41
N GLU A 125 3.61 -1.52 11.93
CA GLU A 125 2.95 -2.71 12.48
C GLU A 125 2.27 -2.44 13.83
N ASP A 126 2.93 -1.68 14.71
CA ASP A 126 2.45 -1.40 16.07
C ASP A 126 1.30 -0.37 16.08
N ALA A 127 0.06 -0.82 16.26
CA ALA A 127 -1.13 0.03 16.26
C ALA A 127 -1.12 1.14 17.33
N ASP A 128 -0.33 1.00 18.40
CA ASP A 128 -0.19 1.97 19.47
C ASP A 128 0.95 2.99 19.22
N ALA A 129 1.57 2.93 18.04
CA ALA A 129 2.54 3.91 17.56
C ALA A 129 1.96 4.92 16.57
N ALA A 130 2.51 6.13 16.59
CA ALA A 130 2.39 7.12 15.52
C ALA A 130 3.77 7.35 14.87
N LEU A 131 3.84 7.24 13.55
CA LEU A 131 5.06 7.43 12.77
C LEU A 131 5.07 8.81 12.11
N HIS A 132 6.14 9.58 12.34
CA HIS A 132 6.45 10.79 11.60
C HIS A 132 7.67 10.56 10.70
N VAL A 133 7.52 10.77 9.40
CA VAL A 133 8.57 10.54 8.40
C VAL A 133 9.10 11.85 7.83
N SER A 134 10.43 11.99 7.75
CA SER A 134 11.12 13.11 7.11
C SER A 134 11.84 12.66 5.85
N ILE A 135 11.49 13.25 4.70
CA ILE A 135 12.04 12.90 3.38
C ILE A 135 13.20 13.82 2.92
N ALA A 136 13.73 14.63 3.82
CA ALA A 136 14.55 15.78 3.47
C ALA A 136 16.05 15.47 3.22
N GLY A 137 16.46 14.20 3.23
CA GLY A 137 17.87 13.81 3.07
C GLY A 137 18.10 12.60 2.15
N GLY A 138 19.37 12.32 1.88
CA GLY A 138 19.79 11.19 1.04
C GLY A 138 19.83 11.51 -0.46
N ARG A 139 19.98 10.47 -1.28
CA ARG A 139 19.79 10.61 -2.73
C ARG A 139 18.32 10.90 -3.01
N LYS A 140 18.04 11.70 -4.04
CA LYS A 140 16.67 12.10 -4.43
C LYS A 140 15.71 10.90 -4.55
N THR A 141 16.20 9.76 -5.04
CA THR A 141 15.40 8.53 -5.17
C THR A 141 15.02 7.93 -3.82
N MET A 142 15.84 8.06 -2.76
CA MET A 142 15.50 7.59 -1.42
C MET A 142 14.30 8.35 -0.85
N GLY A 143 14.27 9.68 -1.00
CA GLY A 143 13.12 10.49 -0.58
C GLY A 143 11.83 10.11 -1.33
N PHE A 144 11.93 9.83 -2.64
CA PHE A 144 10.80 9.32 -3.43
C PHE A 144 10.30 7.97 -2.92
N TYR A 145 11.19 6.98 -2.75
CA TYR A 145 10.80 5.65 -2.25
C TYR A 145 10.25 5.71 -0.84
N LEU A 146 10.81 6.55 0.03
CA LEU A 146 10.32 6.72 1.39
C LEU A 146 8.91 7.33 1.42
N GLY A 147 8.68 8.39 0.64
CA GLY A 147 7.35 8.98 0.50
C GLY A 147 6.33 8.00 -0.09
N TYR A 148 6.74 7.15 -1.03
CA TYR A 148 5.83 6.20 -1.65
C TYR A 148 5.57 4.97 -0.75
N ALA A 149 6.58 4.42 -0.08
CA ALA A 149 6.41 3.42 0.96
C ALA A 149 5.50 3.95 2.08
N PHE A 150 5.67 5.20 2.48
CA PHE A 150 4.76 5.85 3.42
C PHE A 150 3.33 5.88 2.88
N SER A 151 3.09 6.30 1.63
CA SER A 151 1.74 6.25 1.02
C SER A 151 1.12 4.85 1.04
N LEU A 152 1.92 3.79 0.86
CA LEU A 152 1.47 2.41 0.88
C LEU A 152 1.08 1.93 2.28
N PHE A 153 1.88 2.23 3.30
CA PHE A 153 1.72 1.63 4.63
C PHE A 153 1.21 2.58 5.71
N ALA A 154 1.17 3.90 5.47
CA ALA A 154 0.75 4.87 6.48
C ALA A 154 -0.68 4.63 6.98
N ARG A 155 -0.84 4.83 8.28
CA ARG A 155 -2.11 4.75 9.01
C ARG A 155 -2.67 6.16 9.24
N PRO A 156 -3.91 6.28 9.73
CA PRO A 156 -4.53 7.59 9.95
C PRO A 156 -3.72 8.56 10.83
N GLN A 157 -2.96 8.04 11.80
CA GLN A 157 -2.13 8.80 12.72
C GLN A 157 -0.71 9.12 12.24
N ASP A 158 -0.28 8.58 11.10
CA ASP A 158 1.09 8.75 10.62
C ASP A 158 1.21 10.00 9.72
N ASN A 159 2.33 10.73 9.81
CA ASN A 159 2.58 11.97 9.08
C ASN A 159 3.87 11.93 8.25
N LEU A 160 3.87 12.65 7.11
CA LEU A 160 5.01 12.84 6.23
C LEU A 160 5.36 14.32 6.16
N SER A 161 6.66 14.64 6.15
CA SER A 161 7.11 16.03 6.08
C SER A 161 8.46 16.20 5.39
N HIS A 162 8.78 17.45 5.08
CA HIS A 162 10.11 17.91 4.71
C HIS A 162 10.48 19.10 5.60
N VAL A 163 11.63 19.04 6.28
CA VAL A 163 12.14 20.18 7.05
C VAL A 163 12.74 21.21 6.10
N LEU A 164 12.48 22.49 6.35
CA LEU A 164 13.00 23.62 5.59
C LEU A 164 13.79 24.51 6.55
N VAL A 165 15.04 24.77 6.21
CA VAL A 165 15.91 25.68 6.95
C VAL A 165 16.09 26.93 6.12
N SER A 166 15.94 28.11 6.72
CA SER A 166 16.14 29.36 6.01
C SER A 166 17.60 29.52 5.56
N SER A 167 17.80 30.06 4.36
CA SER A 167 19.11 30.58 3.96
C SER A 167 19.55 31.68 4.95
N PRO A 168 20.85 31.78 5.30
CA PRO A 168 22.00 31.02 4.79
C PRO A 168 22.38 29.79 5.64
N PHE A 169 21.48 29.30 6.49
CA PHE A 169 21.76 28.18 7.39
C PHE A 169 21.57 26.81 6.74
N GLU A 170 20.75 26.72 5.70
CA GLU A 170 20.54 25.48 4.94
C GLU A 170 21.86 24.89 4.43
N GLY A 171 22.19 23.67 4.86
CA GLY A 171 23.41 22.97 4.45
C GLY A 171 24.71 23.56 5.03
N HIS A 172 24.63 24.49 5.99
CA HIS A 172 25.80 25.00 6.69
C HIS A 172 26.40 23.90 7.58
N PRO A 173 27.71 23.58 7.46
CA PRO A 173 28.30 22.42 8.15
C PRO A 173 28.17 22.48 9.68
N ASP A 174 28.27 23.69 10.26
CA ASP A 174 28.18 23.92 11.71
C ASP A 174 26.77 24.27 12.22
N PHE A 175 25.73 24.23 11.38
CA PHE A 175 24.36 24.49 11.80
C PHE A 175 23.58 23.18 11.89
N PHE A 176 23.02 22.87 13.07
CA PHE A 176 22.26 21.63 13.30
C PHE A 176 20.83 21.90 13.79
N TYR A 177 20.61 23.04 14.44
CA TYR A 177 19.33 23.57 14.89
C TYR A 177 19.57 25.00 15.42
N PRO A 178 18.53 25.82 15.62
CA PRO A 178 18.64 27.11 16.31
C PRO A 178 18.89 26.89 17.82
N PRO A 179 20.10 27.17 18.36
CA PRO A 179 20.38 26.98 19.78
C PRO A 179 19.71 28.06 20.64
N ARG A 180 19.39 27.76 21.90
CA ARG A 180 18.80 28.74 22.84
C ARG A 180 19.69 29.93 23.10
N GLN A 181 21.00 29.70 23.18
CA GLN A 181 21.99 30.76 23.19
C GLN A 181 22.49 30.97 21.77
N PRO A 182 22.12 32.08 21.12
CA PRO A 182 22.56 32.36 19.76
C PRO A 182 24.09 32.42 19.67
N ARG A 183 24.61 31.96 18.53
CA ARG A 183 26.03 32.01 18.22
C ARG A 183 26.24 32.49 16.80
N ARG A 184 27.43 33.05 16.55
CA ARG A 184 27.83 33.47 15.22
C ARG A 184 28.45 32.30 14.47
N LEU A 185 28.05 32.14 13.21
CA LEU A 185 28.68 31.25 12.24
C LEU A 185 29.32 32.09 11.13
N VAL A 186 30.17 31.46 10.33
CA VAL A 186 30.84 32.09 9.19
C VAL A 186 30.48 31.31 7.94
N THR A 187 29.82 31.96 6.98
CA THR A 187 29.47 31.34 5.71
C THR A 187 30.73 31.04 4.89
N ARG A 188 30.57 30.24 3.83
CA ARG A 188 31.68 29.95 2.89
C ARG A 188 32.26 31.20 2.23
N ASP A 189 31.44 32.25 2.08
CA ASP A 189 31.83 33.54 1.51
C ASP A 189 32.43 34.51 2.56
N GLY A 190 32.60 34.06 3.81
CA GLY A 190 33.20 34.84 4.89
C GLY A 190 32.24 35.79 5.61
N HIS A 191 30.94 35.71 5.34
CA HIS A 191 29.95 36.55 6.03
C HIS A 191 29.61 35.98 7.41
N HIS A 192 29.52 36.85 8.40
CA HIS A 192 29.05 36.50 9.74
C HIS A 192 27.52 36.45 9.76
N ILE A 193 26.98 35.34 10.23
CA ILE A 193 25.53 35.11 10.38
C ILE A 193 25.24 34.71 11.84
N ASP A 194 24.08 35.09 12.36
CA ASP A 194 23.69 34.82 13.75
C ASP A 194 22.58 33.78 13.81
N THR A 195 22.77 32.68 14.56
CA THR A 195 21.76 31.62 14.64
C THR A 195 20.43 32.06 15.24
N ALA A 196 20.35 33.23 15.88
CA ALA A 196 19.07 33.83 16.30
C ALA A 196 18.12 34.09 15.12
N GLU A 197 18.66 34.27 13.91
CA GLU A 197 17.88 34.54 12.69
C GLU A 197 17.44 33.27 11.96
N ALA A 198 17.88 32.09 12.42
CA ALA A 198 17.59 30.83 11.77
C ALA A 198 16.12 30.42 11.97
N ILE A 199 15.41 30.23 10.87
CA ILE A 199 14.03 29.72 10.87
C ILE A 199 14.07 28.28 10.38
N VAL A 200 13.56 27.37 11.20
CA VAL A 200 13.37 25.95 10.85
C VAL A 200 11.89 25.66 10.87
N THR A 201 11.36 25.29 9.70
CA THR A 201 9.94 25.04 9.48
C THR A 201 9.73 23.61 9.02
N LEU A 202 8.62 22.99 9.43
CA LEU A 202 8.21 21.69 8.92
C LEU A 202 7.11 21.88 7.86
N ALA A 203 7.36 21.44 6.63
CA ALA A 203 6.33 21.36 5.61
C ALA A 203 5.70 19.96 5.65
N GLU A 204 4.48 19.85 6.16
CA GLU A 204 3.71 18.59 6.08
C GLU A 204 3.27 18.31 4.64
N ILE A 205 3.45 17.07 4.20
CA ILE A 205 3.16 16.64 2.83
C ILE A 205 1.88 15.81 2.84
N PRO A 206 0.78 16.28 2.23
CA PRO A 206 -0.42 15.47 2.10
C PRO A 206 -0.16 14.30 1.15
N VAL A 207 -0.57 13.10 1.56
CA VAL A 207 -0.45 11.89 0.75
C VAL A 207 -1.74 11.09 0.73
N VAL A 208 -1.93 10.32 -0.33
CA VAL A 208 -2.98 9.31 -0.38
C VAL A 208 -2.52 8.09 0.43
N ARG A 209 -3.29 7.68 1.43
CA ARG A 209 -3.00 6.49 2.23
C ARG A 209 -3.68 5.28 1.60
N LEU A 210 -2.88 4.32 1.14
CA LEU A 210 -3.32 3.17 0.36
C LEU A 210 -3.36 1.86 1.17
N ARG A 211 -3.01 1.91 2.47
CA ARG A 211 -2.93 0.75 3.35
C ARG A 211 -4.18 -0.13 3.32
N HIS A 212 -5.38 0.47 3.35
CA HIS A 212 -6.64 -0.28 3.32
C HIS A 212 -6.96 -0.96 1.98
N GLY A 213 -6.30 -0.54 0.90
CA GLY A 213 -6.42 -1.16 -0.41
C GLY A 213 -5.43 -2.32 -0.64
N LEU A 214 -4.47 -2.51 0.28
CA LEU A 214 -3.46 -3.55 0.14
C LEU A 214 -3.95 -4.90 0.68
N PRO A 215 -3.71 -6.01 -0.04
CA PRO A 215 -3.80 -7.36 0.50
C PRO A 215 -3.03 -7.51 1.82
N ALA A 216 -3.60 -8.25 2.79
CA ALA A 216 -2.99 -8.46 4.10
C ALA A 216 -1.57 -9.06 4.04
N THR A 217 -1.29 -9.87 3.01
CA THR A 217 0.03 -10.46 2.77
C THR A 217 1.11 -9.43 2.43
N LEU A 218 0.73 -8.32 1.78
CA LEU A 218 1.63 -7.21 1.46
C LEU A 218 1.83 -6.29 2.66
N ILE A 219 0.79 -6.07 3.45
CA ILE A 219 0.88 -5.30 4.70
C ILE A 219 1.86 -5.94 5.68
N ALA A 220 1.96 -7.28 5.68
CA ALA A 220 2.92 -8.02 6.50
C ALA A 220 4.40 -7.91 6.04
N GLY A 221 4.73 -6.99 5.12
CA GLY A 221 6.11 -6.64 4.75
C GLY A 221 6.90 -7.73 4.03
N ARG A 222 6.22 -8.76 3.49
CA ARG A 222 6.89 -9.93 2.87
C ARG A 222 7.28 -9.74 1.41
N ALA A 223 6.84 -8.66 0.77
CA ALA A 223 7.05 -8.39 -0.64
C ALA A 223 8.00 -7.20 -0.83
N GLY A 224 8.78 -7.24 -1.92
CA GLY A 224 9.59 -6.11 -2.33
C GLY A 224 8.75 -4.92 -2.79
N PHE A 225 9.40 -3.77 -2.98
CA PHE A 225 8.76 -2.55 -3.46
C PHE A 225 8.07 -2.77 -4.81
N SER A 226 8.81 -3.31 -5.78
CA SER A 226 8.30 -3.51 -7.15
C SER A 226 7.12 -4.49 -7.19
N GLU A 227 7.19 -5.56 -6.38
CA GLU A 227 6.10 -6.53 -6.25
C GLU A 227 4.85 -5.87 -5.65
N THR A 228 5.02 -5.09 -4.58
CA THR A 228 3.93 -4.35 -3.94
C THR A 228 3.23 -3.41 -4.93
N VAL A 229 4.01 -2.68 -5.74
CA VAL A 229 3.48 -1.79 -6.78
C VAL A 229 2.70 -2.57 -7.84
N VAL A 230 3.26 -3.68 -8.35
CA VAL A 230 2.59 -4.52 -9.36
C VAL A 230 1.27 -5.06 -8.83
N THR A 231 1.23 -5.60 -7.61
CA THR A 231 -0.01 -6.13 -7.03
C THR A 231 -1.04 -5.03 -6.79
N LEU A 232 -0.62 -3.87 -6.30
CA LEU A 232 -1.55 -2.75 -6.10
C LEU A 232 -2.11 -2.26 -7.43
N GLN A 233 -1.29 -2.13 -8.47
CA GLN A 233 -1.75 -1.78 -9.82
C GLN A 233 -2.76 -2.80 -10.34
N GLN A 234 -2.54 -4.10 -10.09
CA GLN A 234 -3.49 -5.15 -10.46
C GLN A 234 -4.82 -5.02 -9.70
N SER A 235 -4.81 -4.60 -8.43
CA SER A 235 -6.06 -4.38 -7.67
C SER A 235 -6.89 -3.19 -8.19
N PHE A 236 -6.24 -2.20 -8.82
CA PHE A 236 -6.92 -1.07 -9.47
C PHE A 236 -7.22 -1.32 -10.94
N ALA A 237 -6.76 -2.44 -11.51
CA ALA A 237 -7.07 -2.78 -12.88
C ALA A 237 -8.59 -2.95 -13.03
N PRO A 238 -9.19 -2.47 -14.14
CA PRO A 238 -10.61 -2.68 -14.38
C PRO A 238 -10.94 -4.17 -14.33
N PRO A 239 -12.07 -4.56 -13.71
CA PRO A 239 -12.45 -5.96 -13.63
C PRO A 239 -12.59 -6.53 -15.03
N CYS A 240 -11.99 -7.69 -15.25
CA CYS A 240 -12.11 -8.48 -16.48
C CYS A 240 -12.52 -9.91 -16.11
N LEU A 241 -13.40 -10.52 -16.89
CA LEU A 241 -13.84 -11.90 -16.73
C LEU A 241 -13.47 -12.68 -17.99
N LEU A 242 -12.54 -13.63 -17.86
CA LEU A 242 -12.20 -14.59 -18.90
C LEU A 242 -12.76 -15.95 -18.52
N ILE A 243 -13.50 -16.57 -19.44
CA ILE A 243 -14.02 -17.94 -19.28
C ILE A 243 -13.57 -18.75 -20.49
N ASP A 244 -12.78 -19.78 -20.24
CA ASP A 244 -12.42 -20.79 -21.22
C ASP A 244 -13.27 -22.05 -20.99
N LEU A 245 -14.18 -22.32 -21.92
CA LEU A 245 -15.11 -23.44 -21.81
C LEU A 245 -14.42 -24.78 -22.03
N GLU A 246 -13.42 -24.84 -22.92
CA GLU A 246 -12.71 -26.07 -23.29
C GLU A 246 -11.70 -26.47 -22.22
N GLN A 247 -10.88 -25.50 -21.79
CA GLN A 247 -9.88 -25.71 -20.74
C GLN A 247 -10.49 -25.68 -19.33
N ARG A 248 -11.79 -25.34 -19.23
CA ARG A 248 -12.55 -25.23 -17.96
C ARG A 248 -11.89 -24.26 -16.98
N ASN A 249 -11.41 -23.13 -17.50
CA ASN A 249 -10.70 -22.13 -16.73
C ASN A 249 -11.51 -20.85 -16.59
N VAL A 250 -11.52 -20.25 -15.40
CA VAL A 250 -12.14 -18.95 -15.13
C VAL A 250 -11.09 -18.05 -14.52
N VAL A 251 -10.90 -16.87 -15.10
CA VAL A 251 -10.00 -15.84 -14.56
C VAL A 251 -10.81 -14.57 -14.32
N CYS A 252 -10.78 -14.10 -13.07
CA CYS A 252 -11.36 -12.83 -12.64
C CYS A 252 -10.21 -11.85 -12.38
N GLY A 253 -10.01 -10.90 -13.29
CA GLY A 253 -8.90 -9.97 -13.26
C GLY A 253 -7.61 -10.74 -13.54
N THR A 254 -6.76 -10.87 -12.52
CA THR A 254 -5.53 -11.69 -12.56
C THR A 254 -5.65 -13.01 -11.80
N THR A 255 -6.78 -13.27 -11.13
CA THR A 255 -6.94 -14.43 -10.24
C THR A 255 -7.68 -15.56 -10.94
N ALA A 256 -7.07 -16.74 -11.01
CA ALA A 256 -7.74 -17.96 -11.45
C ALA A 256 -8.72 -18.46 -10.38
N VAL A 257 -9.95 -18.77 -10.78
CA VAL A 257 -11.01 -19.24 -9.88
C VAL A 257 -11.39 -20.66 -10.28
N ALA A 258 -11.03 -21.63 -9.43
CA ALA A 258 -11.38 -23.02 -9.65
C ALA A 258 -12.89 -23.24 -9.44
N MET A 259 -13.59 -23.71 -10.49
CA MET A 259 -15.02 -23.96 -10.44
C MET A 259 -15.34 -25.38 -10.92
N LYS A 260 -16.35 -26.01 -10.32
CA LYS A 260 -16.91 -27.26 -10.87
C LYS A 260 -17.49 -26.97 -12.26
N PRO A 261 -17.43 -27.92 -13.21
CA PRO A 261 -17.88 -27.71 -14.59
C PRO A 261 -19.27 -27.07 -14.73
N GLN A 262 -20.25 -27.55 -13.96
CA GLN A 262 -21.61 -27.02 -13.99
C GLN A 262 -21.71 -25.57 -13.48
N LEU A 263 -20.85 -25.18 -12.54
CA LEU A 263 -20.82 -23.82 -12.00
C LEU A 263 -20.09 -22.86 -12.95
N LEU A 264 -19.06 -23.34 -13.65
CA LEU A 264 -18.41 -22.63 -14.75
C LEU A 264 -19.41 -22.36 -15.88
N ALA A 265 -20.16 -23.38 -16.31
CA ALA A 265 -21.21 -23.22 -17.30
C ALA A 265 -22.30 -22.23 -16.85
N TRP A 266 -22.62 -22.22 -15.55
CA TRP A 266 -23.56 -21.27 -14.97
C TRP A 266 -23.06 -19.82 -15.03
N LEU A 267 -21.78 -19.59 -14.71
CA LEU A 267 -21.15 -18.28 -14.86
C LEU A 267 -21.08 -17.85 -16.33
N ALA A 268 -20.73 -18.77 -17.23
CA ALA A 268 -20.69 -18.53 -18.67
C ALA A 268 -22.07 -18.16 -19.24
N TRP A 269 -23.14 -18.74 -18.71
CA TRP A 269 -24.51 -18.38 -19.07
C TRP A 269 -24.83 -16.93 -18.70
N TRP A 270 -24.54 -16.52 -17.46
CA TRP A 270 -24.68 -15.11 -17.03
C TRP A 270 -23.82 -14.15 -17.85
N ALA A 271 -22.57 -14.54 -18.12
CA ALA A 271 -21.64 -13.79 -18.94
C ALA A 271 -22.16 -13.60 -20.38
N THR A 272 -22.81 -14.63 -20.93
CA THR A 272 -23.44 -14.59 -22.25
C THR A 272 -24.63 -13.64 -22.26
N LEU A 273 -25.49 -13.69 -21.24
CA LEU A 273 -26.62 -12.77 -21.08
C LEU A 273 -26.16 -11.30 -20.98
N ALA A 274 -25.12 -11.04 -20.19
CA ALA A 274 -24.51 -9.71 -20.08
C ALA A 274 -23.96 -9.23 -21.43
N ARG A 275 -23.21 -10.07 -22.16
CA ARG A 275 -22.68 -9.73 -23.51
C ARG A 275 -23.78 -9.46 -24.54
N GLN A 276 -24.97 -10.04 -24.37
CA GLN A 276 -26.12 -9.81 -25.23
C GLN A 276 -26.95 -8.58 -24.83
N GLY A 277 -26.50 -7.78 -23.85
CA GLY A 277 -27.24 -6.61 -23.36
C GLY A 277 -28.49 -6.96 -22.55
N ARG A 278 -28.61 -8.20 -22.08
CA ARG A 278 -29.72 -8.70 -21.24
C ARG A 278 -29.18 -9.23 -19.91
N PRO A 279 -28.46 -8.39 -19.12
CA PRO A 279 -27.66 -8.87 -17.99
C PRO A 279 -28.50 -9.47 -16.85
N GLU A 280 -29.81 -9.22 -16.84
CA GLU A 280 -30.71 -9.57 -15.74
C GLU A 280 -31.84 -10.49 -16.19
N THR A 281 -32.17 -11.48 -15.37
CA THR A 281 -33.33 -12.35 -15.59
C THR A 281 -33.89 -12.89 -14.28
N THR A 282 -35.01 -13.62 -14.38
CA THR A 282 -35.60 -14.40 -13.29
C THR A 282 -35.57 -15.88 -13.64
N TRP A 283 -35.79 -16.76 -12.67
CA TRP A 283 -35.89 -18.20 -12.94
C TRP A 283 -36.99 -18.53 -13.96
N ARG A 284 -38.07 -17.73 -14.07
CA ARG A 284 -39.17 -17.97 -15.02
C ARG A 284 -38.82 -17.61 -16.46
N GLU A 285 -37.94 -16.63 -16.63
CA GLU A 285 -37.51 -16.09 -17.92
C GLU A 285 -36.15 -16.65 -18.36
N ALA A 286 -35.51 -17.44 -17.51
CA ALA A 286 -34.19 -18.01 -17.75
C ALA A 286 -34.24 -19.05 -18.87
N ASP A 287 -33.41 -18.85 -19.88
CA ASP A 287 -33.23 -19.79 -20.98
C ASP A 287 -32.40 -21.00 -20.54
N ALA A 288 -33.10 -22.07 -20.15
CA ALA A 288 -32.50 -23.36 -19.79
C ALA A 288 -31.76 -24.02 -20.96
N ARG A 289 -32.21 -23.82 -22.21
CA ARG A 289 -31.57 -24.42 -23.38
C ARG A 289 -30.19 -23.81 -23.60
N LEU A 290 -30.10 -22.49 -23.51
CA LEU A 290 -28.80 -21.80 -23.58
C LEU A 290 -27.83 -22.30 -22.50
N PHE A 291 -28.31 -22.52 -21.27
CA PHE A 291 -27.47 -23.07 -20.20
C PHE A 291 -27.00 -24.49 -20.53
N LEU A 292 -27.90 -25.36 -21.01
CA LEU A 292 -27.56 -26.73 -21.38
C LEU A 292 -26.57 -26.78 -22.55
N ASP A 293 -26.73 -25.93 -23.56
CA ASP A 293 -25.79 -25.85 -24.69
C ASP A 293 -24.38 -25.49 -24.23
N ILE A 294 -24.26 -24.48 -23.36
CA ILE A 294 -22.98 -24.11 -22.75
C ILE A 294 -22.43 -25.25 -21.89
N TYR A 295 -23.27 -25.87 -21.06
CA TYR A 295 -22.83 -26.96 -20.18
C TYR A 295 -22.33 -28.16 -20.98
N ARG A 296 -23.00 -28.51 -22.09
CA ARG A 296 -22.55 -29.55 -23.02
C ARG A 296 -21.17 -29.25 -23.57
N THR A 297 -20.86 -28.00 -23.94
CA THR A 297 -19.52 -27.62 -24.39
C THR A 297 -18.46 -27.85 -23.30
N VAL A 298 -18.80 -27.60 -22.04
CA VAL A 298 -17.86 -27.76 -20.91
C VAL A 298 -17.59 -29.23 -20.59
N VAL A 299 -18.61 -30.09 -20.52
CA VAL A 299 -18.44 -31.49 -20.04
C VAL A 299 -18.42 -32.56 -21.15
N GLY A 300 -18.86 -32.24 -22.37
CA GLY A 300 -19.11 -33.23 -23.42
C GLY A 300 -20.51 -33.87 -23.32
N ILE A 301 -21.00 -34.46 -24.40
CA ILE A 301 -22.38 -34.99 -24.50
C ILE A 301 -22.58 -36.27 -23.68
N ASP A 302 -21.54 -37.09 -23.53
CA ASP A 302 -21.59 -38.39 -22.84
C ASP A 302 -21.40 -38.29 -21.32
N ALA A 303 -21.44 -37.06 -20.76
CA ALA A 303 -21.29 -36.85 -19.34
C ALA A 303 -22.62 -37.19 -18.62
N ILE A 304 -22.60 -38.21 -17.74
CA ILE A 304 -23.75 -38.61 -16.91
C ILE A 304 -24.37 -37.41 -16.16
N ASP A 305 -23.54 -36.47 -15.69
CA ASP A 305 -24.00 -35.28 -14.99
C ASP A 305 -24.75 -34.29 -15.92
N TYR A 306 -24.40 -34.26 -17.21
CA TYR A 306 -25.13 -33.48 -18.21
C TYR A 306 -26.52 -34.07 -18.44
N GLU A 307 -26.64 -35.39 -18.66
CA GLU A 307 -27.92 -36.07 -18.90
C GLU A 307 -28.91 -35.81 -17.77
N LYS A 308 -28.48 -36.02 -16.51
CA LYS A 308 -29.31 -35.73 -15.33
C LYS A 308 -29.77 -34.27 -15.26
N THR A 309 -28.89 -33.35 -15.64
CA THR A 309 -29.21 -31.92 -15.65
C THR A 309 -30.18 -31.57 -16.79
N ALA A 310 -30.03 -32.20 -17.95
CA ALA A 310 -30.91 -32.02 -19.10
C ALA A 310 -32.31 -32.57 -18.85
N GLU A 311 -32.42 -33.73 -18.19
CA GLU A 311 -33.70 -34.28 -17.72
C GLU A 311 -34.38 -33.34 -16.73
N LEU A 312 -33.66 -32.87 -15.72
CA LEU A 312 -34.16 -31.94 -14.70
C LEU A 312 -34.70 -30.64 -15.32
N LEU A 313 -33.98 -30.08 -16.30
CA LEU A 313 -34.31 -28.80 -16.92
C LEU A 313 -35.12 -28.93 -18.22
N GLY A 314 -35.61 -30.13 -18.54
CA GLY A 314 -36.30 -30.43 -19.80
C GLY A 314 -37.57 -29.59 -20.03
N ASN A 315 -38.23 -29.17 -18.95
CA ASN A 315 -39.43 -28.33 -18.98
C ASN A 315 -39.15 -26.83 -18.71
N GLY A 316 -37.87 -26.43 -18.67
CA GLY A 316 -37.44 -25.07 -18.38
C GLY A 316 -36.64 -24.94 -17.08
N MET A 317 -36.26 -23.70 -16.75
CA MET A 317 -35.41 -23.43 -15.58
C MET A 317 -36.19 -23.58 -14.27
N GLU A 318 -35.74 -24.47 -13.39
CA GLU A 318 -36.35 -24.63 -12.06
C GLU A 318 -35.87 -23.56 -11.07
N LYS A 319 -36.78 -23.13 -10.19
CA LYS A 319 -36.48 -22.11 -9.17
C LYS A 319 -35.37 -22.55 -8.21
N GLU A 320 -35.43 -23.78 -7.71
CA GLU A 320 -34.46 -24.30 -6.75
C GLU A 320 -33.07 -24.44 -7.37
N PHE A 321 -33.00 -24.95 -8.60
CA PHE A 321 -31.77 -25.01 -9.38
C PHE A 321 -31.16 -23.61 -9.54
N PHE A 322 -31.93 -22.66 -10.04
CA PHE A 322 -31.49 -21.27 -10.28
C PHE A 322 -30.94 -20.61 -9.01
N GLN A 323 -31.67 -20.70 -7.89
CA GLN A 323 -31.28 -20.09 -6.62
C GLN A 323 -30.03 -20.76 -6.05
N THR A 324 -29.98 -22.09 -6.08
CA THR A 324 -28.83 -22.86 -5.58
C THR A 324 -27.56 -22.58 -6.38
N LYS A 325 -27.65 -22.47 -7.70
CA LYS A 325 -26.49 -22.15 -8.55
C LYS A 325 -26.00 -20.73 -8.34
N ASN A 326 -26.89 -19.74 -8.21
CA ASN A 326 -26.50 -18.38 -7.86
C ASN A 326 -25.78 -18.32 -6.51
N ALA A 327 -26.32 -18.97 -5.47
CA ALA A 327 -25.70 -18.98 -4.14
C ALA A 327 -24.32 -19.65 -4.14
N LYS A 328 -24.17 -20.78 -4.84
CA LYS A 328 -22.88 -21.48 -4.97
C LYS A 328 -21.86 -20.66 -5.76
N LEU A 329 -22.29 -19.98 -6.81
CA LEU A 329 -21.41 -19.12 -7.64
C LEU A 329 -20.86 -17.97 -6.79
N GLU A 330 -21.73 -17.24 -6.11
CA GLU A 330 -21.31 -16.12 -5.26
C GLU A 330 -20.42 -16.56 -4.11
N ARG A 331 -20.68 -17.73 -3.54
CA ARG A 331 -19.82 -18.30 -2.49
C ARG A 331 -18.41 -18.57 -3.01
N VAL A 332 -18.26 -19.27 -4.13
CA VAL A 332 -16.94 -19.57 -4.71
C VAL A 332 -16.17 -18.28 -5.05
N LEU A 333 -16.86 -17.29 -5.63
CA LEU A 333 -16.26 -16.00 -5.94
C LEU A 333 -15.82 -15.24 -4.67
N LYS A 334 -16.66 -15.19 -3.63
CA LYS A 334 -16.31 -14.54 -2.35
C LYS A 334 -15.18 -15.24 -1.62
N ASP A 335 -15.23 -16.57 -1.55
CA ASP A 335 -14.22 -17.39 -0.87
C ASP A 335 -12.84 -17.26 -1.55
N THR A 336 -12.82 -17.09 -2.88
CA THR A 336 -11.55 -16.98 -3.65
C THR A 336 -11.02 -15.55 -3.78
N LEU A 337 -11.90 -14.57 -4.05
CA LEU A 337 -11.50 -13.20 -4.41
C LEU A 337 -11.66 -12.20 -3.25
N GLY A 338 -12.34 -12.56 -2.16
CA GLY A 338 -12.60 -11.65 -1.05
C GLY A 338 -13.31 -10.36 -1.50
N PRO A 339 -12.84 -9.17 -1.08
CA PRO A 339 -13.40 -7.88 -1.51
C PRO A 339 -13.40 -7.67 -3.04
N ALA A 340 -12.43 -8.25 -3.76
CA ALA A 340 -12.33 -8.13 -5.21
C ALA A 340 -13.44 -8.92 -5.96
N ALA A 341 -14.25 -9.71 -5.25
CA ALA A 341 -15.38 -10.42 -5.85
C ALA A 341 -16.48 -9.47 -6.35
N ALA A 342 -16.62 -8.28 -5.76
CA ALA A 342 -17.79 -7.42 -5.94
C ALA A 342 -18.22 -7.18 -7.41
N PRO A 343 -17.32 -6.92 -8.37
CA PRO A 343 -17.70 -6.72 -9.77
C PRO A 343 -18.23 -7.98 -10.49
N TYR A 344 -17.95 -9.16 -9.93
CA TYR A 344 -18.28 -10.47 -10.51
C TYR A 344 -19.53 -11.10 -9.88
N LEU A 345 -20.07 -10.51 -8.81
CA LEU A 345 -21.25 -11.01 -8.12
C LEU A 345 -22.54 -10.67 -8.88
N LEU A 346 -23.58 -11.46 -8.63
CA LEU A 346 -24.89 -11.21 -9.23
C LEU A 346 -25.63 -10.15 -8.40
N THR A 347 -25.89 -8.99 -9.00
CA THR A 347 -26.69 -7.96 -8.36
C THR A 347 -28.16 -8.37 -8.32
N THR A 348 -28.90 -7.81 -7.38
CA THR A 348 -30.35 -7.97 -7.28
C THR A 348 -31.01 -6.64 -7.57
N THR A 349 -31.93 -6.62 -8.54
CA THR A 349 -32.69 -5.43 -8.93
C THR A 349 -34.19 -5.68 -8.75
N GLY A 350 -34.96 -4.59 -8.63
CA GLY A 350 -36.41 -4.65 -8.40
C GLY A 350 -36.80 -4.89 -6.93
N LYS A 351 -38.11 -4.97 -6.68
CA LYS A 351 -38.69 -5.21 -5.34
C LYS A 351 -39.36 -6.59 -5.31
N ARG A 352 -39.41 -7.22 -4.13
CA ARG A 352 -40.16 -8.47 -3.95
C ARG A 352 -41.63 -8.25 -4.35
N PRO A 353 -42.28 -9.20 -5.05
CA PRO A 353 -41.75 -10.51 -5.49
C PRO A 353 -41.03 -10.48 -6.86
N HIS A 354 -40.90 -9.33 -7.50
CA HIS A 354 -40.33 -9.13 -8.84
C HIS A 354 -38.81 -8.89 -8.85
N THR A 355 -38.07 -9.54 -7.96
CA THR A 355 -36.61 -9.41 -7.91
C THR A 355 -35.97 -10.13 -9.10
N ARG A 356 -35.10 -9.43 -9.82
CA ARG A 356 -34.25 -9.98 -10.89
C ARG A 356 -32.82 -10.14 -10.39
N ARG A 357 -32.08 -11.07 -10.99
CA ARG A 357 -30.65 -11.27 -10.74
C ARG A 357 -29.90 -11.01 -12.02
N GLY A 358 -28.69 -10.47 -11.92
CA GLY A 358 -27.87 -10.26 -13.12
C GLY A 358 -26.40 -10.03 -12.85
N LEU A 359 -25.59 -10.31 -13.87
CA LEU A 359 -24.18 -9.96 -13.89
C LEU A 359 -24.05 -8.60 -14.57
N THR A 360 -23.73 -7.56 -13.81
CA THR A 360 -23.64 -6.17 -14.31
C THR A 360 -22.26 -5.78 -14.82
N LEU A 361 -21.36 -6.76 -14.97
CA LEU A 361 -20.04 -6.53 -15.54
C LEU A 361 -20.20 -6.09 -17.02
N PRO A 362 -19.57 -4.97 -17.45
CA PRO A 362 -19.76 -4.48 -18.82
C PRO A 362 -19.36 -5.51 -19.89
N PRO A 363 -20.08 -5.61 -21.02
CA PRO A 363 -19.82 -6.60 -22.07
C PRO A 363 -18.36 -6.65 -22.56
N GLU A 364 -17.72 -5.49 -22.69
CA GLU A 364 -16.33 -5.34 -23.12
C GLU A 364 -15.31 -5.89 -22.11
N ARG A 365 -15.74 -6.14 -20.87
CA ARG A 365 -14.95 -6.77 -19.81
C ARG A 365 -15.18 -8.28 -19.71
N ILE A 366 -15.99 -8.85 -20.58
CA ILE A 366 -16.32 -10.28 -20.58
C ILE A 366 -15.77 -10.92 -21.85
N ARG A 367 -14.85 -11.87 -21.69
CA ARG A 367 -14.32 -12.70 -22.77
C ARG A 367 -14.67 -14.15 -22.50
N ILE A 368 -15.38 -14.76 -23.45
CA ILE A 368 -15.70 -16.19 -23.44
C ILE A 368 -14.98 -16.81 -24.65
N VAL A 369 -14.18 -17.84 -24.42
CA VAL A 369 -13.44 -18.59 -25.45
C VAL A 369 -13.82 -20.08 -25.39
N GLY A 370 -13.60 -20.82 -26.49
CA GLY A 370 -14.06 -22.21 -26.62
C GLY A 370 -15.53 -22.33 -27.07
N THR A 371 -16.16 -21.24 -27.52
CA THR A 371 -17.38 -21.31 -28.34
C THR A 371 -16.92 -21.51 -29.77
N GLY A 372 -17.01 -22.73 -30.31
CA GLY A 372 -16.55 -23.03 -31.66
C GLY A 372 -17.01 -21.96 -32.67
N SER A 373 -16.05 -21.28 -33.28
CA SER A 373 -16.30 -20.55 -34.53
C SER A 373 -16.82 -21.57 -35.53
N LYS A 374 -18.09 -21.43 -35.90
CA LYS A 374 -18.53 -21.74 -37.25
C LYS A 374 -18.58 -20.43 -38.02
#